data_AF-A0A1I5JQ05-F1
#
_entry.id   AF-A0A1I5JQ05-F1
#
_cell.length_a   1.000
_cell.length_b   1.000
_cell.length_c   1.000
_cell.angle_alpha   90.00
_cell.angle_beta   90.00
_cell.angle_gamma   90.00
#
_symmetry.space_group_name_H-M   'P 1'
#
loop_
_entity.id
_entity.type
_entity.pdbx_description
1 polymer ?
#
loop_
_entity_poly.entity_id
_entity_poly.type
_entity_poly.pdbx_seq_one_letter_code
_entity_poly.pdbx_strand_id
1 'polypeptide(L)'
;MFKVTPNPPQNGHKSRVEAQEEKKLEDAATRALDYYLKPKPSDPPEIDKSQLFIVAPHIDTETLLANASEDLLSISTIAADLADDVDDSRRCIALAISRMADGVQLLVERALDHLETREIAAPDAKG
;
A
#
# COMPACT_ATOMS: atom_id res chain seq x y z
N MET A 1 44.96 -44.38 -51.16
CA MET A 1 44.79 -43.21 -50.25
C MET A 1 43.84 -42.23 -50.92
N PHE A 2 42.58 -42.18 -50.48
CA PHE A 2 41.59 -41.25 -50.99
C PHE A 2 41.77 -39.90 -50.27
N LYS A 3 41.94 -38.82 -51.03
CA LYS A 3 41.87 -37.46 -50.49
C LYS A 3 40.39 -37.13 -50.27
N VAL A 4 39.99 -37.00 -49.01
CA VAL A 4 38.66 -36.48 -48.66
C VAL A 4 38.70 -34.97 -48.88
N THR A 5 38.05 -34.51 -49.95
CA THR A 5 37.84 -33.08 -50.19
C THR A 5 36.79 -32.59 -49.18
N PRO A 6 37.07 -31.57 -48.34
CA PRO A 6 36.04 -31.01 -47.47
C PRO A 6 35.05 -30.21 -48.33
N ASN A 7 33.77 -30.52 -48.19
CA ASN A 7 32.71 -29.71 -48.81
C ASN A 7 32.71 -28.30 -48.18
N PRO A 8 32.45 -27.23 -48.95
CA PRO A 8 32.37 -25.88 -48.40
C PRO A 8 31.18 -25.77 -47.45
N PRO A 9 31.24 -24.91 -46.41
CA PRO A 9 30.10 -24.71 -45.52
C PRO A 9 28.93 -24.16 -46.34
N GLN A 10 27.77 -24.80 -46.22
CA GLN A 10 26.54 -24.23 -46.76
C GLN A 10 26.32 -22.88 -46.08
N ASN A 11 26.39 -21.79 -46.85
CA ASN A 11 25.90 -20.50 -46.41
C ASN A 11 24.41 -20.67 -46.08
N GLY A 12 24.11 -20.81 -44.80
CA GLY A 12 22.77 -20.90 -44.28
C GLY A 12 22.07 -19.56 -44.45
N HIS A 13 21.50 -19.33 -45.63
CA HIS A 13 20.42 -18.36 -45.76
C HIS A 13 19.29 -18.87 -44.88
N LYS A 14 19.18 -18.35 -43.66
CA LYS A 14 18.05 -18.65 -42.77
C LYS A 14 16.78 -18.45 -43.59
N SER A 15 15.90 -19.44 -43.56
CA SER A 15 14.59 -19.32 -44.17
C SER A 15 13.91 -18.08 -43.60
N ARG A 16 13.09 -17.41 -44.42
CA ARG A 16 12.29 -16.25 -43.99
C ARG A 16 11.52 -16.54 -42.69
N VAL A 17 11.13 -17.81 -42.49
CA VAL A 17 10.43 -18.28 -41.30
C VAL A 17 11.33 -18.27 -40.06
N GLU A 18 12.56 -18.78 -40.16
CA GLU A 18 13.53 -18.86 -39.05
C GLU A 18 13.98 -17.46 -38.61
N ALA A 19 14.21 -16.55 -39.56
CA ALA A 19 14.54 -15.15 -39.25
C ALA A 19 13.38 -14.43 -38.55
N GLN A 20 12.14 -14.81 -38.85
CA GLN A 20 10.95 -14.22 -38.23
C GLN A 20 10.71 -14.78 -36.82
N GLU A 21 11.10 -16.02 -36.54
CA GLU A 21 11.07 -16.60 -35.20
C GLU A 21 12.15 -16.04 -34.29
N GLU A 22 13.38 -15.87 -34.78
CA GLU A 22 14.45 -15.19 -34.02
C GLU A 22 14.05 -13.76 -33.65
N LYS A 23 13.48 -13.02 -34.61
CA LYS A 23 12.98 -11.67 -34.34
C LYS A 23 11.90 -11.66 -33.25
N LYS A 24 10.97 -12.62 -33.26
CA LYS A 24 9.97 -12.77 -32.19
C LYS A 24 10.61 -13.08 -30.84
N LEU A 25 11.65 -13.91 -30.83
CA LEU A 25 12.38 -14.27 -29.62
C LEU A 25 13.12 -13.06 -29.04
N GLU A 26 13.75 -12.27 -29.91
CA GLU A 26 14.47 -11.04 -29.56
C GLU A 26 13.50 -9.94 -29.07
N ASP A 27 12.36 -9.78 -29.73
CA ASP A 27 11.27 -8.89 -29.28
C ASP A 27 10.72 -9.34 -27.92
N ALA A 28 10.51 -10.64 -27.72
CA ALA A 28 10.03 -11.20 -26.45
C ALA A 28 11.05 -11.02 -25.32
N ALA A 29 12.34 -11.22 -25.59
CA ALA A 29 13.42 -11.01 -24.64
C ALA A 29 13.52 -9.53 -24.25
N THR A 30 13.46 -8.63 -25.22
CA THR A 30 13.46 -7.17 -24.98
C THR A 30 12.26 -6.75 -24.14
N ARG A 31 11.07 -7.29 -24.44
CA ARG A 31 9.86 -7.04 -23.65
C ARG A 31 9.97 -7.53 -22.22
N ALA A 32 10.55 -8.72 -22.00
CA ALA A 32 10.78 -9.26 -20.67
C ALA A 32 11.78 -8.40 -19.88
N LEU A 33 12.88 -7.99 -20.51
CA LEU A 33 13.87 -7.11 -19.89
C LEU A 33 13.28 -5.74 -19.55
N ASP A 34 12.52 -5.12 -20.46
CA ASP A 34 11.88 -3.83 -20.21
C ASP A 34 10.87 -3.90 -19.05
N TYR A 35 10.15 -5.02 -18.90
CA TYR A 35 9.21 -5.22 -17.79
C TYR A 35 9.89 -5.16 -16.41
N TYR A 36 11.08 -5.76 -16.27
CA TYR A 36 11.80 -5.81 -14.99
C TYR A 36 12.78 -4.64 -14.79
N LEU A 37 13.40 -4.14 -15.86
CA LEU A 37 14.45 -3.12 -15.78
C LEU A 37 13.94 -1.70 -15.94
N LYS A 38 12.73 -1.51 -16.50
CA LYS A 38 12.07 -0.21 -16.65
C LYS A 38 10.68 -0.28 -16.03
N PRO A 39 10.56 -0.51 -14.71
CA PRO A 39 9.26 -0.47 -14.07
C PRO A 39 8.63 0.89 -14.37
N LYS A 40 7.46 0.87 -15.01
CA LYS A 40 6.69 2.09 -15.22
C LYS A 40 6.37 2.63 -13.83
N PRO A 41 6.80 3.87 -13.49
CA PRO A 41 6.33 4.47 -12.27
C PRO A 41 4.81 4.52 -12.37
N SER A 42 4.13 3.90 -11.41
CA SER A 42 2.72 4.13 -11.20
C SER A 42 2.54 5.64 -11.05
N ASP A 43 1.66 6.24 -11.84
CA ASP A 43 1.32 7.64 -11.66
C ASP A 43 0.95 7.85 -10.18
N PRO A 44 1.43 8.92 -9.53
CA PRO A 44 1.02 9.24 -8.18
C PRO A 44 -0.51 9.23 -8.12
N PRO A 45 -1.12 8.68 -7.05
CA PRO A 45 -2.57 8.73 -6.91
C PRO A 45 -3.04 10.17 -7.14
N GLU A 46 -4.02 10.36 -8.02
CA GLU A 46 -4.55 11.69 -8.29
C GLU A 46 -5.04 12.28 -6.97
N ILE A 47 -4.31 13.27 -6.47
CA ILE A 47 -4.68 13.98 -5.25
C ILE A 47 -5.96 14.74 -5.58
N ASP A 48 -7.04 14.40 -4.89
CA ASP A 48 -8.27 15.16 -4.97
C ASP A 48 -8.00 16.58 -4.46
N LYS A 49 -8.00 17.53 -5.39
CA LYS A 49 -7.70 18.94 -5.13
C LYS A 49 -8.73 19.62 -4.22
N SER A 50 -9.84 18.93 -3.89
CA SER A 50 -10.84 19.41 -2.94
C SER A 50 -10.52 19.05 -1.48
N GLN A 51 -9.53 18.20 -1.22
CA GLN A 51 -9.17 17.78 0.14
C GLN A 51 -8.23 18.78 0.81
N LEU A 52 -8.63 19.28 1.99
CA LEU A 52 -7.79 20.13 2.84
C LEU A 52 -6.75 19.33 3.64
N PHE A 53 -7.04 18.06 3.92
CA PHE A 53 -6.19 17.17 4.72
C PHE A 53 -6.08 15.81 4.05
N ILE A 54 -4.88 15.21 4.11
CA ILE A 54 -4.61 13.85 3.63
C ILE A 54 -3.81 13.09 4.69
N VAL A 55 -4.05 11.78 4.79
CA VAL A 55 -3.20 10.87 5.57
C VAL A 55 -2.00 10.49 4.72
N ALA A 56 -0.78 10.63 5.25
CA ALA A 56 0.42 10.28 4.50
C ALA A 56 0.50 8.75 4.30
N PRO A 57 0.82 8.26 3.08
CA PRO A 57 0.65 6.85 2.71
C PRO A 57 1.66 5.89 3.36
N HIS A 58 2.70 6.42 4.00
CA HIS A 58 3.76 5.64 4.65
C HIS A 58 3.54 5.49 6.17
N ILE A 59 2.47 6.07 6.70
CA ILE A 59 2.13 5.96 8.13
C ILE A 59 1.46 4.60 8.36
N ASP A 60 1.96 3.87 9.34
CA ASP A 60 1.44 2.56 9.72
C ASP A 60 0.12 2.68 10.50
N THR A 61 -0.63 1.59 10.54
CA THR A 61 -1.95 1.56 11.18
C THR A 61 -1.89 1.86 12.68
N GLU A 62 -0.83 1.44 13.39
CA GLU A 62 -0.68 1.68 14.83
C GLU A 62 -0.56 3.19 15.09
N THR A 63 0.31 3.87 14.34
CA THR A 63 0.46 5.33 14.41
C THR A 63 -0.85 6.06 14.07
N LEU A 64 -1.62 5.58 13.08
CA LEU A 64 -2.94 6.17 12.75
C LEU A 64 -3.95 6.00 13.89
N LEU A 65 -3.99 4.83 14.51
CA LEU A 65 -4.90 4.55 15.62
C LEU A 65 -4.49 5.29 16.88
N ALA A 66 -3.18 5.44 17.16
CA ALA A 66 -2.67 6.24 18.26
C ALA A 66 -3.07 7.71 18.12
N ASN A 67 -2.90 8.30 16.93
CA ASN A 67 -3.36 9.65 16.63
C ASN A 67 -4.89 9.77 16.83
N ALA A 68 -5.67 8.82 16.30
CA ALA A 68 -7.11 8.81 16.51
C ALA A 68 -7.50 8.77 18.00
N SER A 69 -6.77 8.02 18.83
CA SER A 69 -6.97 8.01 20.29
C SER A 69 -6.70 9.38 20.93
N GLU A 70 -5.65 10.09 20.52
CA GLU A 70 -5.35 11.44 21.00
C GLU A 70 -6.43 12.45 20.60
N ASP A 71 -6.92 12.37 19.35
CA ASP A 71 -8.03 13.20 18.87
C ASP A 71 -9.32 12.92 19.66
N LEU A 72 -9.63 11.65 19.94
CA LEU A 72 -10.82 11.26 20.71
C LEU A 72 -10.74 11.77 22.16
N LEU A 73 -9.57 11.66 22.80
CA LEU A 73 -9.35 12.22 24.14
C LEU A 73 -9.52 13.75 24.14
N SER A 74 -9.01 14.41 23.11
CA SER A 74 -9.16 15.85 22.93
C SER A 74 -10.62 16.25 22.75
N ILE A 75 -11.37 15.52 21.91
CA ILE A 75 -12.81 15.72 21.71
C ILE A 75 -13.57 15.53 23.02
N SER A 76 -13.29 14.45 23.76
CA SER A 76 -13.97 14.18 25.04
C SER A 76 -13.72 15.29 26.05
N THR A 77 -12.47 15.76 26.16
CA THR A 77 -12.09 16.86 27.04
C THR A 77 -12.80 18.16 26.67
N ILE A 78 -12.80 18.55 25.39
CA ILE A 78 -13.47 19.77 24.91
C ILE A 78 -14.99 19.67 25.12
N ALA A 79 -15.58 18.50 24.87
CA ALA A 79 -17.01 18.30 25.03
C ALA A 79 -17.43 18.31 26.50
N ALA A 80 -16.61 17.75 27.40
CA ALA A 80 -16.84 17.80 28.84
C ALA A 80 -16.72 19.23 29.38
N ASP A 81 -15.66 19.95 29.00
CA ASP A 81 -15.45 21.37 29.36
C ASP A 81 -16.62 22.23 28.87
N LEU A 82 -17.05 22.05 27.62
CA LEU A 82 -18.22 22.74 27.08
C LEU A 82 -19.51 22.41 27.85
N ALA A 83 -19.67 21.19 28.35
CA ALA A 83 -20.86 20.79 29.08
C ALA A 83 -21.02 21.56 30.41
N ASP A 84 -19.91 21.97 31.02
CA ASP A 84 -19.91 22.79 32.23
C ASP A 84 -20.33 24.24 31.94
N ASP A 85 -20.02 24.75 30.75
CA ASP A 85 -20.30 26.13 30.32
C ASP A 85 -21.69 26.35 29.69
N VAL A 86 -22.44 25.29 29.39
CA VAL A 86 -23.76 25.39 28.75
C VAL A 86 -24.88 24.80 29.61
N ASP A 87 -26.10 25.33 29.45
CA ASP A 87 -27.28 24.89 30.19
C ASP A 87 -28.18 23.91 29.43
N ASP A 88 -29.00 23.21 30.21
CA ASP A 88 -30.15 22.39 29.78
C ASP A 88 -29.82 21.39 28.64
N SER A 89 -30.56 21.48 27.53
CA SER A 89 -30.48 20.51 26.43
C SER A 89 -29.12 20.49 25.73
N ARG A 90 -28.40 21.63 25.70
CA ARG A 90 -27.06 21.71 25.12
C ARG A 90 -26.03 20.98 25.96
N ARG A 91 -26.18 20.99 27.29
CA ARG A 91 -25.35 20.19 28.19
C ARG A 91 -25.50 18.71 27.89
N CYS A 92 -26.73 18.24 27.71
CA CYS A 92 -26.97 16.84 27.33
C CYS A 92 -26.32 16.46 26.00
N ILE A 93 -26.31 17.35 25.02
CA ILE A 93 -25.65 17.12 23.72
C ILE A 93 -24.13 17.04 23.91
N ALA A 94 -23.53 17.98 24.64
CA ALA A 94 -22.09 17.99 24.92
C ALA A 94 -21.64 16.72 25.66
N LEU A 95 -22.36 16.33 26.71
CA LEU A 95 -22.12 15.07 27.43
C LEU A 95 -22.28 13.83 26.54
N ALA A 96 -23.23 13.84 25.61
CA ALA A 96 -23.39 12.74 24.66
C ALA A 96 -22.19 12.62 23.70
N ILE A 97 -21.61 13.75 23.26
CA ILE A 97 -20.40 13.75 22.44
C ILE A 97 -19.22 13.18 23.21
N SER A 98 -18.97 13.65 24.44
CA SER A 98 -17.91 13.12 25.31
C SER A 98 -18.06 11.61 25.52
N ARG A 99 -19.27 11.15 25.86
CA ARG A 99 -19.54 9.71 26.04
C ARG A 99 -19.32 8.89 24.77
N MET A 100 -19.65 9.43 23.60
CA MET A 100 -19.38 8.74 22.33
C MET A 100 -17.88 8.67 22.04
N ALA A 101 -17.13 9.75 22.30
CA ALA A 101 -15.68 9.78 22.13
C ALA A 101 -15.00 8.73 23.02
N ASP A 102 -15.35 8.67 24.31
CA ASP A 102 -14.84 7.65 25.24
C ASP A 102 -15.18 6.23 24.76
N GLY A 103 -16.40 6.02 24.27
CA GLY A 103 -16.84 4.73 23.74
C GLY A 103 -16.05 4.31 22.50
N VAL A 104 -15.78 5.23 21.58
CA VAL A 104 -14.96 4.96 20.39
C VAL A 104 -13.51 4.73 20.78
N GLN A 105 -12.97 5.46 21.76
CA GLN A 105 -11.61 5.26 22.25
C GLN A 105 -11.39 3.81 22.75
N LEU A 106 -12.33 3.26 23.52
CA LEU A 106 -12.26 1.86 23.95
C LEU A 106 -12.25 0.86 22.76
N LEU A 107 -12.96 1.18 21.68
CA LEU A 107 -12.96 0.34 20.48
C LEU A 107 -11.61 0.44 19.74
N VAL A 108 -11.00 1.62 19.70
CA VAL A 108 -9.68 1.86 19.11
C VAL A 108 -8.59 1.14 19.90
N GLU A 109 -8.59 1.29 21.23
CA GLU A 109 -7.69 0.56 22.14
C GLU A 109 -7.80 -0.94 21.92
N ARG A 110 -9.03 -1.48 21.83
CA ARG A 110 -9.24 -2.90 21.54
C ARG A 110 -8.71 -3.33 20.18
N ALA A 111 -8.81 -2.47 19.17
CA ALA A 111 -8.29 -2.74 17.83
C ALA A 111 -6.75 -2.74 17.81
N LEU A 112 -6.12 -1.83 18.55
CA LEU A 112 -4.66 -1.80 18.76
C LEU A 112 -4.16 -3.10 19.41
N ASP A 113 -4.79 -3.53 20.52
CA ASP A 113 -4.44 -4.80 21.19
C ASP A 113 -4.48 -6.00 20.22
N HIS A 114 -5.44 -6.03 19.28
CA HIS A 114 -5.55 -7.08 18.27
C HIS A 114 -4.41 -7.05 17.25
N LEU A 115 -3.92 -5.86 16.90
CA LEU A 115 -2.77 -5.71 15.99
C LEU A 115 -1.48 -6.20 16.67
N GLU A 116 -1.23 -5.78 17.91
CA GLU A 116 -0.07 -6.23 18.70
C GLU A 116 -0.07 -7.77 18.84
N THR A 117 -1.23 -8.36 19.17
CA THR A 117 -1.35 -9.82 19.31
C THR A 117 -1.05 -10.55 17.99
N ARG A 118 -1.43 -9.97 16.85
CA ARG A 118 -1.17 -10.55 15.52
C ARG A 118 0.30 -10.46 15.14
N GLU A 119 0.98 -9.38 15.51
CA GLU A 119 2.40 -9.22 15.25
C GLU A 119 3.23 -10.24 16.06
N ILE A 120 2.88 -10.44 17.33
CA ILE A 120 3.51 -11.44 18.20
C ILE A 120 3.29 -12.88 17.71
N ALA A 121 2.19 -13.15 16.99
CA ALA A 121 1.88 -14.48 16.45
C ALA A 121 2.55 -14.78 15.10
N ALA A 122 3.13 -13.78 14.41
CA ALA A 122 3.75 -13.93 13.10
C ALA A 122 5.30 -14.11 13.03
N PRO A 123 6.10 -14.25 14.12
CA PRO A 123 7.55 -14.14 14.01
C PRO A 123 8.27 -15.34 13.36
N ASP A 124 7.61 -16.48 13.11
CA ASP A 124 8.29 -17.73 12.69
C ASP A 124 8.14 -18.12 11.19
N ALA A 125 7.74 -17.20 10.31
CA ALA A 125 7.53 -17.50 8.88
C ALA A 125 8.72 -17.15 7.95
N LYS A 126 9.94 -17.03 8.47
CA LYS A 126 11.17 -16.92 7.65
C LYS A 126 12.33 -17.71 8.28
N GLY A 127 12.51 -18.94 7.79
CA GLY A 127 13.69 -19.79 7.97
C GLY A 127 13.90 -20.64 6.73
#